data_AF-A0A385JFZ8-F1
#
_entry.id   AF-A0A385JFZ8-F1
#
_cell.length_a   1.000
_cell.length_b   1.000
_cell.length_c   1.000
_cell.angle_alpha   90.00
_cell.angle_beta   90.00
_cell.angle_gamma   90.00
#
_symmetry.space_group_name_H-M   'P 1'
#
loop_
_entity.id
_entity.type
_entity.pdbx_description
1 polymer ?
#
loop_
_entity_poly.entity_id
_entity_poly.type
_entity_poly.pdbx_seq_one_letter_code
_entity_poly.pdbx_strand_id
1 'polypeptide(L)'
;IDWKDRQWWPIVTPITAITFCAALQYYNWVNYRQPFGATICILALLAGKWVTIVAAWWWWSNYPYNFVMPSTLLPGEIVLDIVLLLTRNWTLTAVIGAWMFEA
;
A
#
# COMPACT_ATOMS: atom_id res chain seq x y z
N ILE A 1 -11.66 9.89 -10.00
CA ILE A 1 -11.19 11.13 -9.34
C ILE A 1 -12.24 11.66 -8.36
N ASP A 2 -13.52 11.63 -8.75
CA ASP A 2 -14.65 12.20 -8.00
C ASP A 2 -14.80 11.66 -6.56
N TRP A 3 -14.35 10.44 -6.30
CA TRP A 3 -14.47 9.78 -4.99
C TRP A 3 -13.23 9.96 -4.09
N LYS A 4 -12.18 10.63 -4.57
CA LYS A 4 -10.97 10.93 -3.78
C LYS A 4 -11.20 12.20 -2.99
N ASP A 5 -12.12 12.14 -2.03
CA ASP A 5 -12.48 13.26 -1.17
C ASP A 5 -11.44 13.47 -0.05
N ARG A 6 -11.68 14.47 0.82
CA ARG A 6 -10.75 14.79 1.92
C ARG A 6 -11.07 14.06 3.23
N GLN A 7 -12.23 13.43 3.35
CA GLN A 7 -12.70 12.85 4.60
C GLN A 7 -12.62 11.33 4.54
N TRP A 8 -13.27 10.69 3.58
CA TRP A 8 -13.37 9.23 3.56
C TRP A 8 -12.17 8.58 2.89
N TRP A 9 -11.72 9.15 1.78
CA TRP A 9 -10.61 8.59 1.03
C TRP A 9 -9.31 8.48 1.84
N PRO A 10 -8.84 9.51 2.58
CA PRO A 10 -7.61 9.39 3.37
C PRO A 10 -7.75 8.47 4.57
N ILE A 11 -8.98 8.14 5.01
CA ILE A 11 -9.21 7.26 6.16
C ILE A 11 -9.33 5.80 5.72
N VAL A 12 -10.19 5.51 4.74
CA VAL A 12 -10.51 4.13 4.36
C VAL A 12 -9.35 3.45 3.63
N THR A 13 -8.67 4.18 2.76
CA THR A 13 -7.59 3.63 1.91
C THR A 13 -6.41 3.09 2.72
N PRO A 14 -5.81 3.84 3.67
CA PRO A 14 -4.70 3.33 4.44
C PRO A 14 -5.12 2.24 5.44
N ILE A 15 -6.26 2.38 6.12
CA ILE A 15 -6.75 1.38 7.08
C ILE A 15 -6.94 0.02 6.41
N THR A 16 -7.44 0.00 5.18
CA THR A 16 -7.60 -1.25 4.44
C THR A 16 -6.29 -1.77 3.88
N ALA A 17 -5.43 -0.90 3.34
CA ALA A 17 -4.16 -1.29 2.72
C ALA A 17 -3.15 -1.88 3.73
N ILE A 18 -3.11 -1.38 4.98
CA ILE A 18 -2.10 -1.80 5.96
C ILE A 18 -2.25 -3.28 6.38
N THR A 19 -3.45 -3.85 6.26
CA THR A 19 -3.75 -5.22 6.70
C THR A 19 -2.89 -6.28 5.99
N PHE A 20 -2.86 -6.25 4.66
CA PHE A 20 -2.05 -7.18 3.86
C PHE A 20 -0.55 -6.86 3.95
N CYS A 21 -0.21 -5.58 4.03
CA CYS A 21 1.18 -5.15 4.20
C CYS A 21 1.76 -5.72 5.50
N ALA A 22 1.05 -5.60 6.63
CA ALA A 22 1.47 -6.16 7.91
C ALA A 22 1.58 -7.69 7.88
N ALA A 23 0.65 -8.39 7.22
CA ALA A 23 0.68 -9.85 7.11
C ALA A 23 1.91 -10.36 6.32
N LEU A 24 2.21 -9.77 5.16
CA LEU A 24 3.38 -10.13 4.37
C LEU A 24 4.68 -9.71 5.05
N GLN A 25 4.68 -8.57 5.73
CA GLN A 25 5.81 -8.13 6.54
C GLN A 25 6.11 -9.12 7.67
N TYR A 26 5.09 -9.63 8.36
CA TYR A 26 5.23 -10.70 9.35
C TYR A 26 5.86 -11.97 8.75
N TYR A 27 5.28 -12.46 7.65
CA TYR A 27 5.77 -13.68 6.99
C TYR A 27 7.23 -13.56 6.53
N ASN A 28 7.57 -12.48 5.82
CA ASN A 28 8.91 -12.27 5.28
C ASN A 28 9.95 -12.02 6.37
N TRP A 29 9.59 -11.29 7.43
CA TRP A 29 10.53 -10.97 8.50
C TRP A 29 10.81 -12.17 9.42
N VAL A 30 9.77 -12.92 9.80
CA VAL A 30 9.92 -14.06 10.71
C VAL A 30 10.68 -15.21 10.05
N ASN A 31 10.35 -15.53 8.79
CA ASN A 31 10.94 -16.69 8.11
C ASN A 31 12.27 -16.37 7.42
N TYR A 32 12.38 -15.19 6.77
CA TYR A 32 13.50 -14.89 5.87
C TYR A 32 14.30 -13.65 6.28
N ARG A 33 13.87 -12.91 7.31
CA ARG A 33 14.49 -11.64 7.75
C ARG A 33 14.61 -10.60 6.63
N GLN A 34 13.71 -10.66 5.65
CA GLN A 34 13.70 -9.77 4.50
C GLN A 34 12.89 -8.49 4.79
N PRO A 35 13.47 -7.28 4.62
CA PRO A 35 12.84 -6.02 4.97
C PRO A 35 12.07 -5.38 3.79
N PHE A 36 11.25 -6.16 3.09
CA PHE A 36 10.50 -5.66 1.93
C PHE A 36 9.11 -6.32 1.80
N GLY A 37 8.49 -6.65 2.93
CA GLY A 37 7.20 -7.34 2.94
C GLY A 37 6.04 -6.43 2.54
N ALA A 38 6.01 -5.21 3.07
CA ALA A 38 4.96 -4.24 2.74
C ALA A 38 5.13 -3.71 1.31
N THR A 39 6.36 -3.45 0.89
CA THR A 39 6.69 -2.98 -0.47
C THR A 39 6.32 -4.00 -1.55
N ILE A 40 6.53 -5.31 -1.33
CA ILE A 40 6.04 -6.34 -2.28
C ILE A 40 4.52 -6.31 -2.40
N CYS A 41 3.81 -6.17 -1.28
CA CYS A 41 2.35 -6.13 -1.25
C CYS A 41 1.81 -4.99 -2.12
N ILE A 42 2.34 -3.78 -1.95
CA ILE A 42 1.83 -2.62 -2.67
C ILE A 42 2.21 -2.64 -4.14
N LEU A 43 3.39 -3.16 -4.49
CA LEU A 43 3.78 -3.34 -5.88
C LEU A 43 2.86 -4.33 -6.60
N ALA A 44 2.46 -5.42 -5.93
CA ALA A 44 1.50 -6.38 -6.47
C ALA A 44 0.11 -5.74 -6.68
N LEU A 45 -0.37 -4.95 -5.70
CA LEU A 45 -1.64 -4.22 -5.83
C LEU A 45 -1.60 -3.20 -6.97
N LEU A 46 -0.53 -2.41 -7.06
CA LEU A 46 -0.34 -1.42 -8.11
C LEU A 46 -0.28 -2.08 -9.48
N ALA A 47 0.47 -3.16 -9.63
CA ALA A 47 0.55 -3.91 -10.88
C ALA A 47 -0.84 -4.44 -11.30
N GLY A 48 -1.57 -5.09 -10.39
CA GLY A 48 -2.93 -5.57 -10.68
C GLY A 48 -3.90 -4.44 -11.03
N LYS A 49 -3.80 -3.30 -10.35
CA LYS A 49 -4.62 -2.13 -10.64
C LYS A 49 -4.29 -1.51 -12.00
N TRP A 50 -3.01 -1.42 -12.37
CA TRP A 50 -2.62 -0.94 -13.70
C TRP A 50 -3.09 -1.86 -14.82
N VAL A 51 -3.00 -3.18 -14.63
CA VAL A 51 -3.54 -4.16 -15.59
C VAL A 51 -5.02 -3.96 -15.80
N THR A 52 -5.81 -3.82 -14.72
CA THR A 52 -7.26 -3.58 -14.84
C THR A 52 -7.58 -2.23 -15.49
N ILE A 53 -6.84 -1.18 -15.18
CA ILE A 53 -6.98 0.14 -15.82
C ILE A 53 -6.78 0.06 -17.33
N VAL A 54 -5.71 -0.58 -17.78
CA VAL A 54 -5.40 -0.67 -19.22
C VAL A 54 -6.39 -1.59 -19.93
N ALA A 55 -6.62 -2.80 -19.40
CA ALA A 55 -7.37 -3.84 -20.10
C ALA A 55 -8.90 -3.64 -20.04
N ALA A 56 -9.46 -3.31 -18.88
CA ALA A 56 -10.90 -3.20 -18.70
C ALA A 56 -11.37 -1.76 -18.90
N TRP A 57 -10.78 -0.81 -18.17
CA TRP A 57 -11.32 0.54 -18.13
C TRP A 57 -11.02 1.32 -19.41
N TRP A 58 -9.77 1.31 -19.88
CA TRP A 58 -9.38 2.03 -21.08
C TRP A 58 -9.70 1.26 -22.36
N TRP A 59 -9.21 0.04 -22.53
CA TRP A 59 -9.38 -0.72 -23.78
C TRP A 59 -10.82 -1.17 -24.04
N TRP A 60 -11.50 -1.76 -23.04
CA TRP A 60 -12.86 -2.28 -23.23
C TRP A 60 -13.94 -1.19 -23.07
N SER A 61 -13.81 -0.33 -22.04
CA SER A 61 -14.87 0.64 -21.68
C SER A 61 -14.57 2.09 -22.04
N ASN A 62 -13.43 2.40 -22.67
CA ASN A 62 -13.05 3.75 -23.15
C ASN A 62 -13.05 4.85 -22.06
N TYR A 63 -12.80 4.50 -20.80
CA TYR A 63 -12.62 5.49 -19.75
C TYR A 63 -11.24 6.17 -19.84
N PRO A 64 -11.16 7.49 -19.63
CA PRO A 64 -9.89 8.20 -19.64
C PRO A 64 -9.01 7.84 -18.43
N TYR A 65 -7.71 7.62 -18.65
CA TYR A 65 -6.74 7.22 -17.60
C TYR A 65 -6.76 8.13 -16.37
N ASN A 66 -6.84 9.45 -16.57
CA ASN A 66 -6.85 10.44 -15.48
C ASN A 66 -8.02 10.25 -14.51
N PHE A 67 -9.14 9.67 -14.98
CA PHE A 67 -10.31 9.46 -14.14
C PHE A 67 -10.15 8.25 -13.21
N VAL A 68 -9.48 7.19 -13.68
CA VAL A 68 -9.37 5.88 -13.01
C VAL A 68 -8.02 5.64 -12.31
N MET A 69 -7.18 6.68 -12.24
CA MET A 69 -5.82 6.61 -11.70
C MET A 69 -5.77 6.05 -10.26
N PRO A 70 -4.82 5.14 -9.96
CA PRO A 70 -4.74 4.47 -8.65
C PRO A 70 -4.34 5.42 -7.51
N SER A 71 -4.37 4.89 -6.28
CA SER A 71 -3.79 5.54 -5.10
C SER A 71 -2.28 5.35 -5.09
N THR A 72 -1.54 6.38 -4.71
CA THR A 72 -0.09 6.32 -4.50
C THR A 72 0.20 6.05 -3.03
N LEU A 73 0.32 4.77 -2.68
CA LEU A 73 0.61 4.36 -1.30
C LEU A 73 2.12 4.13 -1.06
N LEU A 74 2.87 3.78 -2.11
CA LEU A 74 4.31 3.42 -2.12
C LEU A 74 5.21 4.09 -1.06
N PRO A 75 5.18 5.41 -0.86
CA PRO A 75 6.00 6.06 0.16
C PRO A 75 5.74 5.54 1.58
N GLY A 76 4.47 5.29 1.94
CA GLY A 76 4.06 4.81 3.26
C GLY A 76 4.57 3.40 3.52
N GLU A 77 4.49 2.48 2.56
CA GLU A 77 5.01 1.11 2.75
C GLU A 77 6.53 1.07 2.87
N ILE A 78 7.25 1.91 2.12
CA ILE A 78 8.71 2.00 2.24
C ILE A 78 9.09 2.41 3.67
N VAL A 79 8.41 3.41 4.23
CA VAL A 79 8.65 3.84 5.62
C VAL A 79 8.34 2.71 6.60
N LEU A 80 7.23 1.99 6.40
CA LEU A 80 6.82 0.89 7.26
C LEU A 80 7.84 -0.28 7.25
N ASP A 81 8.41 -0.61 6.09
CA ASP A 81 9.49 -1.60 5.96
C ASP A 81 10.80 -1.11 6.62
N ILE A 82 11.16 0.17 6.45
CA ILE A 82 12.36 0.77 7.06
C ILE A 82 12.25 0.81 8.59
N VAL A 83 11.09 1.18 9.15
CA VAL A 83 10.88 1.21 10.61
C VAL A 83 11.09 -0.18 11.20
N LEU A 84 10.58 -1.24 10.57
CA LEU A 84 10.82 -2.61 11.03
C LEU A 84 12.30 -3.00 10.90
N LEU A 85 12.95 -2.63 9.78
CA LEU A 85 14.37 -2.93 9.56
C LEU A 85 15.26 -2.29 10.64
N LEU A 86 15.00 -1.03 10.99
CA LEU A 86 15.80 -0.27 11.95
C LEU A 86 15.52 -0.68 13.39
N THR A 87 14.24 -0.78 13.77
CA THR A 87 13.85 -1.05 15.18
C THR A 87 13.86 -2.53 15.52
N ARG A 88 13.70 -3.41 14.51
CA ARG A 88 13.53 -4.87 14.65
C ARG A 88 12.47 -5.27 15.66
N ASN A 89 11.52 -4.36 15.94
CA ASN A 89 10.54 -4.50 17.00
C ASN A 89 9.14 -4.29 16.43
N TRP A 90 8.29 -5.30 16.63
CA TRP A 90 6.91 -5.31 16.18
C TRP A 90 6.07 -4.22 16.85
N THR A 91 6.28 -3.92 18.13
CA THR A 91 5.48 -2.91 18.83
C THR A 91 5.81 -1.51 18.35
N LEU A 92 7.10 -1.20 18.13
CA LEU A 92 7.53 0.08 17.57
C LEU A 92 7.07 0.24 16.12
N THR A 93 7.08 -0.82 15.32
CA THR A 93 6.58 -0.80 13.95
C THR A 93 5.06 -0.57 13.92
N ALA A 94 4.30 -1.22 14.82
CA ALA A 94 2.86 -1.04 14.91
C ALA A 94 2.45 0.38 15.35
N VAL A 95 3.27 1.05 16.17
CA VAL A 95 2.98 2.43 16.60
C VAL A 95 3.55 3.43 15.60
N ILE A 96 4.87 3.48 15.43
CA ILE A 96 5.55 4.51 14.64
C ILE A 96 5.36 4.24 13.14
N GLY A 97 5.51 2.98 12.72
CA GLY A 97 5.36 2.61 11.32
C GLY A 97 3.94 2.83 10.81
N ALA A 98 2.92 2.46 11.58
CA ALA A 98 1.52 2.69 11.19
C ALA A 98 1.15 4.19 11.19
N TRP A 99 1.64 4.98 12.14
CA TRP A 99 1.43 6.43 12.14
C TRP A 99 2.07 7.10 10.91
N MET A 100 3.31 6.73 10.58
CA MET A 100 4.00 7.30 9.42
C MET A 100 3.50 6.77 8.07
N PHE A 101 2.77 5.66 8.08
CA PHE A 101 2.14 5.09 6.88
C PHE A 101 0.97 5.95 6.39
N GLU A 102 0.24 6.56 7.32
CA GLU A 102 -0.93 7.41 7.02
C GLU A 102 -0.57 8.91 6.88
N ALA A 103 0.51 9.35 7.53
CA ALA A 103 0.93 10.75 7.63
C ALA A 103 1.30 11.39 6.28
#